data_AF-A0A7S2Z2P1-F1
#
_entry.id   AF-A0A7S2Z2P1-F1
#
_cell.length_a   1.000
_cell.length_b   1.000
_cell.length_c   1.000
_cell.angle_alpha   90.00
_cell.angle_beta   90.00
_cell.angle_gamma   90.00
#
_symmetry.space_group_name_H-M   'P 1'
#
loop_
_entity.id
_entity.type
_entity.pdbx_description
1 polymer ?
#
loop_
_entity_poly.entity_id
_entity_poly.type
_entity_poly.pdbx_seq_one_letter_code
_entity_poly.pdbx_strand_id
1 'polypeptide(L)'
;TKRKRRRVFVLRRPGRRASEKSRRKCDDGEPSRSGRRMNLFYLSEDPEECAEFHCNKHVPKMVVETAQLLCNVHHRQGELPPLAEAKGAGDGDAALPDPSTIPYKYSRSGHAKLGPMVWLFESLSNYRWAVAMGLALSGVYTRRFGQKTHKTQRVLEWLRANEPLRLRDVGFTRPRLAMPEEYKHPSGDPIASYRKYYVYDKHRFAEWPEGLEPAWFTQGVQELKAQGLYNNVSIAYPTKLQAKAQKQQQQQRQKQKTLPTPVKRKRRATGGAAGEVKVEGAAEIKKTRRGGKGHQPTTARRAAASPTTLPKSTRTLLRSVARRLGL
;
A
#
# COMPACT_ATOMS: atom_id res chain seq x y z
N THR A 1 34.92 28.91 -70.72
CA THR A 1 35.46 29.39 -69.42
C THR A 1 34.51 30.41 -68.79
N LYS A 2 34.33 30.32 -67.47
CA LYS A 2 33.69 31.30 -66.54
C LYS A 2 32.15 31.37 -66.49
N ARG A 3 31.55 30.44 -65.73
CA ARG A 3 30.23 30.56 -65.10
C ARG A 3 30.23 31.69 -64.04
N LYS A 4 29.24 32.60 -64.13
CA LYS A 4 28.97 33.69 -63.18
C LYS A 4 28.68 33.12 -61.78
N ARG A 5 29.51 33.46 -60.79
CA ARG A 5 29.25 33.23 -59.35
C ARG A 5 28.38 34.36 -58.80
N ARG A 6 27.15 34.05 -58.38
CA ARG A 6 26.34 34.93 -57.53
C ARG A 6 26.94 34.94 -56.12
N ARG A 7 27.34 36.11 -55.64
CA ARG A 7 27.69 36.35 -54.22
C ARG A 7 26.40 36.34 -53.40
N VAL A 8 26.25 35.39 -52.49
CA VAL A 8 25.28 35.47 -51.40
C VAL A 8 26.04 35.97 -50.17
N PHE A 9 25.69 37.16 -49.72
CA PHE A 9 26.17 37.73 -48.45
C PHE A 9 25.56 36.94 -47.30
N VAL A 10 26.38 36.19 -46.56
CA VAL A 10 25.98 35.59 -45.27
C VAL A 10 26.15 36.66 -44.19
N LEU A 11 25.03 37.21 -43.72
CA LEU A 11 24.98 38.03 -42.51
C LEU A 11 25.31 37.15 -41.29
N ARG A 12 26.55 37.24 -40.80
CA ARG A 12 26.98 36.72 -39.50
C ARG A 12 26.22 37.45 -38.39
N ARG A 13 25.35 36.75 -37.65
CA ARG A 13 24.84 37.20 -36.35
C ARG A 13 25.91 36.97 -35.27
N PRO A 14 26.09 37.90 -34.32
CA PRO A 14 27.12 37.80 -33.28
C PRO A 14 26.77 36.72 -32.25
N GLY A 15 27.79 35.96 -31.86
CA GLY A 15 27.71 34.86 -30.91
C GLY A 15 27.24 35.28 -29.53
N ARG A 16 26.25 34.56 -29.01
CA ARG A 16 25.98 34.53 -27.57
C ARG A 16 26.90 33.50 -26.93
N ARG A 17 27.72 33.98 -25.99
CA ARG A 17 28.56 33.18 -25.10
C ARG A 17 27.69 32.12 -24.40
N ALA A 18 28.00 30.85 -24.60
CA ALA A 18 27.49 29.79 -23.76
C ALA A 18 28.20 29.88 -22.40
N SER A 19 27.46 30.28 -21.38
CA SER A 19 27.95 30.25 -20.00
C SER A 19 28.02 28.79 -19.56
N GLU A 20 29.24 28.33 -19.35
CA GLU A 20 29.60 27.08 -18.71
C GLU A 20 29.19 27.11 -17.23
N LYS A 21 27.97 26.63 -16.94
CA LYS A 21 27.51 26.30 -15.57
C LYS A 21 26.21 25.50 -15.62
N SER A 22 26.31 24.23 -16.00
CA SER A 22 25.34 23.20 -15.56
C SER A 22 25.91 21.81 -15.81
N ARG A 23 26.91 21.41 -14.99
CA ARG A 23 27.08 19.98 -14.70
C ARG A 23 25.81 19.58 -13.95
N ARG A 24 24.86 18.97 -14.67
CA ARG A 24 23.67 18.37 -14.06
C ARG A 24 24.17 17.29 -13.10
N LYS A 25 24.05 17.59 -11.81
CA LYS A 25 24.12 16.63 -10.72
C LYS A 25 23.30 15.40 -11.14
N CYS A 26 23.91 14.22 -11.03
CA CYS A 26 23.16 12.99 -10.89
C CYS A 26 22.25 13.21 -9.67
N ASP A 27 20.97 13.46 -9.91
CA ASP A 27 19.96 13.43 -8.87
C ASP A 27 19.85 11.96 -8.45
N ASP A 28 20.56 11.62 -7.36
CA ASP A 28 20.24 10.47 -6.54
C ASP A 28 18.80 10.65 -6.08
N GLY A 29 17.89 10.00 -6.80
CA GLY A 29 16.45 10.18 -6.69
C GLY A 29 15.95 9.96 -5.27
N GLU A 30 15.66 11.07 -4.58
CA GLU A 30 14.89 11.04 -3.35
C GLU A 30 13.46 10.57 -3.71
N PRO A 31 12.94 9.49 -3.13
CA PRO A 31 11.62 9.00 -3.48
C PRO A 31 10.57 9.97 -2.93
N SER A 32 9.82 10.59 -3.84
CA SER A 32 8.68 11.46 -3.54
C SER A 32 7.78 10.89 -2.41
N ARG A 33 7.35 11.79 -1.51
CA ARG A 33 6.67 11.50 -0.24
C ARG A 33 5.24 10.92 -0.35
N SER A 34 4.76 10.57 -1.53
CA SER A 34 3.51 9.81 -1.72
C SER A 34 3.59 8.85 -2.92
N GLY A 35 4.67 8.07 -2.98
CA GLY A 35 4.81 7.01 -3.97
C GLY A 35 3.63 6.04 -3.92
N ARG A 36 2.65 6.24 -4.83
CA ARG A 36 1.66 5.24 -5.19
C ARG A 36 2.43 4.01 -5.68
N ARG A 37 2.59 3.02 -4.81
CA ARG A 37 3.06 1.70 -5.21
C ARG A 37 1.90 1.03 -5.94
N MET A 38 2.07 0.77 -7.24
CA MET A 38 1.13 -0.07 -8.00
C MET A 38 1.09 -1.44 -7.33
N ASN A 39 -0.10 -2.02 -7.24
CA ASN A 39 -0.27 -3.37 -6.73
C ASN A 39 -1.14 -4.17 -7.70
N LEU A 40 -1.11 -5.50 -7.56
CA LEU A 40 -2.06 -6.41 -8.16
C LEU A 40 -2.54 -7.33 -7.02
N PHE A 41 -3.68 -6.98 -6.42
CA PHE A 41 -4.19 -7.69 -5.25
C PHE A 41 -4.76 -9.05 -5.67
N TYR A 42 -4.08 -10.12 -5.27
CA TYR A 42 -4.47 -11.49 -5.59
C TYR A 42 -5.30 -12.08 -4.44
N LEU A 43 -6.63 -11.90 -4.50
CA LEU A 43 -7.59 -12.24 -3.44
C LEU A 43 -8.30 -13.59 -3.65
N SER A 44 -8.26 -14.10 -4.88
CA SER A 44 -8.71 -15.42 -5.30
C SER A 44 -7.88 -15.90 -6.50
N GLU A 45 -7.90 -17.22 -6.73
CA GLU A 45 -7.35 -17.83 -7.94
C GLU A 45 -8.21 -17.55 -9.16
N ASP A 46 -9.54 -17.52 -8.99
CA ASP A 46 -10.44 -17.13 -10.07
C ASP A 46 -10.41 -15.61 -10.27
N PRO A 47 -10.12 -15.10 -11.49
CA PRO A 47 -10.00 -13.67 -11.73
C PRO A 47 -11.31 -12.90 -11.55
N GLU A 48 -12.47 -13.54 -11.76
CA GLU A 48 -13.77 -12.90 -11.60
C GLU A 48 -14.15 -12.76 -10.12
N GLU A 49 -13.98 -13.82 -9.34
CA GLU A 49 -14.14 -13.80 -7.89
C GLU A 49 -13.14 -12.84 -7.24
N CYS A 50 -11.88 -12.85 -7.71
CA CYS A 50 -10.85 -11.93 -7.25
C CYS A 50 -11.28 -10.48 -7.47
N ALA A 51 -11.87 -10.15 -8.63
CA ALA A 51 -12.42 -8.83 -8.91
C ALA A 51 -13.60 -8.48 -7.97
N GLU A 52 -14.50 -9.42 -7.68
CA GLU A 52 -15.60 -9.20 -6.73
C GLU A 52 -15.10 -8.97 -5.30
N PHE A 53 -13.99 -9.57 -4.89
CA PHE A 53 -13.43 -9.33 -3.57
C PHE A 53 -12.82 -7.94 -3.37
N HIS A 54 -12.59 -7.17 -4.43
CA HIS A 54 -12.09 -5.80 -4.29
C HIS A 54 -13.14 -4.88 -3.64
N CYS A 55 -12.71 -4.09 -2.66
CA CYS A 55 -13.57 -3.08 -2.03
C CYS A 55 -13.83 -1.90 -2.99
N ASN A 56 -14.89 -1.14 -2.72
CA ASN A 56 -15.36 -0.07 -3.60
C ASN A 56 -14.29 0.97 -3.95
N LYS A 57 -13.43 1.36 -3.01
CA LYS A 57 -12.33 2.30 -3.29
C LYS A 57 -11.24 1.72 -4.19
N HIS A 58 -11.06 0.40 -4.19
CA HIS A 58 -10.05 -0.26 -5.00
C HIS A 58 -10.54 -0.58 -6.40
N VAL A 59 -11.81 -0.94 -6.60
CA VAL A 59 -12.35 -1.32 -7.93
C VAL A 59 -11.92 -0.35 -9.05
N PRO A 60 -12.27 0.96 -9.04
CA PRO A 60 -11.88 1.87 -10.12
C PRO A 60 -10.36 2.07 -10.24
N LYS A 61 -9.67 2.09 -9.09
CA LYS A 61 -8.21 2.25 -9.04
C LYS A 61 -7.50 1.07 -9.70
N MET A 62 -7.96 -0.14 -9.41
CA MET A 62 -7.30 -1.37 -9.84
C MET A 62 -7.49 -1.65 -11.33
N VAL A 63 -8.58 -1.18 -11.95
CA VAL A 63 -8.70 -1.22 -13.41
C VAL A 63 -7.56 -0.44 -14.07
N VAL A 64 -7.29 0.78 -13.59
CA VAL A 64 -6.22 1.64 -14.13
C VAL A 64 -4.83 1.06 -13.85
N GLU A 65 -4.55 0.66 -12.60
CA GLU A 65 -3.23 0.14 -12.23
C GLU A 65 -2.91 -1.17 -12.94
N THR A 66 -3.88 -2.08 -13.11
CA THR A 66 -3.71 -3.32 -13.86
C THR A 66 -3.34 -3.05 -15.32
N ALA A 67 -4.08 -2.17 -15.99
CA ALA A 67 -3.77 -1.80 -17.37
C ALA A 67 -2.40 -1.12 -17.51
N GLN A 68 -2.01 -0.27 -16.54
CA GLN A 68 -0.68 0.35 -16.54
C GLN A 68 0.45 -0.68 -16.40
N LEU A 69 0.30 -1.68 -15.51
CA LEU A 69 1.26 -2.78 -15.37
C LEU A 69 1.37 -3.60 -16.67
N LEU A 70 0.24 -3.93 -17.28
CA LEU A 70 0.19 -4.71 -18.52
C LEU A 70 0.77 -3.94 -19.72
N CYS A 71 0.49 -2.65 -19.85
CA CYS A 71 1.15 -1.81 -20.86
C CYS A 71 2.66 -1.70 -20.61
N ASN A 72 3.10 -1.67 -19.35
CA ASN A 72 4.53 -1.70 -19.03
C ASN A 72 5.21 -3.01 -19.46
N VAL A 73 4.50 -4.15 -19.49
CA VAL A 73 5.04 -5.41 -20.07
C VAL A 73 5.37 -5.17 -21.55
N HIS A 74 4.42 -4.60 -22.30
CA HIS A 74 4.61 -4.26 -23.72
C HIS A 74 5.75 -3.29 -23.98
N HIS A 75 5.88 -2.24 -23.15
CA HIS A 75 6.99 -1.27 -23.28
C HIS A 75 8.37 -1.90 -23.02
N ARG A 76 8.43 -3.01 -22.29
CA ARG A 76 9.66 -3.62 -21.79
C ARG A 76 9.94 -5.00 -22.35
N GLN A 77 9.14 -5.49 -23.30
CA GLN A 77 9.35 -6.79 -23.93
C GLN A 77 10.69 -6.88 -24.68
N GLY A 78 11.27 -5.74 -25.09
CA GLY A 78 12.62 -5.69 -25.65
C GLY A 78 13.74 -6.04 -24.64
N GLU A 79 13.44 -6.03 -23.33
CA GLU A 79 14.35 -6.51 -22.28
C GLU A 79 14.38 -8.04 -22.18
N LEU A 80 13.44 -8.75 -22.81
CA LEU A 80 13.40 -10.20 -22.84
C LEU A 80 14.23 -10.75 -23.99
N PRO A 81 14.85 -11.94 -23.81
CA PRO A 81 15.57 -12.60 -24.89
C PRO A 81 14.62 -12.92 -26.05
N PRO A 82 15.11 -12.93 -27.30
CA PRO A 82 14.32 -13.40 -28.44
C PRO A 82 13.76 -14.81 -28.20
N LEU A 83 12.53 -15.05 -28.66
CA LEU A 83 11.93 -16.38 -28.59
C LEU A 83 12.64 -17.40 -29.47
N ALA A 84 13.37 -16.97 -30.51
CA ALA A 84 14.15 -17.84 -31.39
C ALA A 84 15.21 -18.69 -30.65
N GLU A 85 15.61 -18.30 -29.43
CA GLU A 85 16.50 -19.12 -28.59
C GLU A 85 15.73 -20.14 -27.72
N ALA A 86 14.40 -20.12 -27.73
CA ALA A 86 13.56 -21.18 -27.17
C ALA A 86 13.34 -22.24 -28.25
N LYS A 87 13.79 -23.48 -27.99
CA LYS A 87 13.62 -24.63 -28.89
C LYS A 87 12.18 -24.69 -29.43
N GLY A 88 12.00 -24.48 -30.74
CA GLY A 88 10.73 -24.62 -31.43
C GLY A 88 10.03 -23.32 -31.88
N ALA A 89 10.63 -22.14 -31.69
CA ALA A 89 10.09 -20.91 -32.28
C ALA A 89 10.46 -20.84 -33.77
N GLY A 90 9.44 -20.86 -34.64
CA GLY A 90 9.60 -20.78 -36.09
C GLY A 90 10.41 -19.56 -36.54
N ASP A 91 11.05 -19.70 -37.70
CA ASP A 91 11.97 -18.73 -38.27
C ASP A 91 11.30 -17.35 -38.49
N GLY A 92 11.57 -16.41 -37.59
CA GLY A 92 11.20 -15.01 -37.74
C GLY A 92 11.21 -14.27 -36.41
N ASP A 93 12.19 -13.38 -36.20
CA ASP A 93 12.15 -12.39 -35.12
C ASP A 93 11.02 -11.40 -35.44
N ALA A 94 9.79 -11.75 -35.04
CA ALA A 94 8.62 -10.91 -35.23
C ALA A 94 8.94 -9.53 -34.64
N ALA A 95 8.91 -8.50 -35.49
CA ALA A 95 9.24 -7.15 -35.09
C ALA A 95 8.36 -6.74 -33.90
N LEU A 96 8.98 -6.20 -32.87
CA LEU A 96 8.25 -5.70 -31.71
C LEU A 96 7.24 -4.63 -32.15
N PRO A 97 6.03 -4.60 -31.53
CA PRO A 97 5.04 -3.59 -31.86
C PRO A 97 5.62 -2.19 -31.63
N ASP A 98 5.25 -1.25 -32.52
CA ASP A 98 5.62 0.15 -32.36
C ASP A 98 5.14 0.65 -30.99
N PRO A 99 6.02 1.20 -30.14
CA PRO A 99 5.63 1.74 -28.84
C PRO A 99 4.48 2.76 -28.89
N SER A 100 4.26 3.41 -30.04
CA SER A 100 3.14 4.33 -30.27
C SER A 100 1.77 3.65 -30.26
N THR A 101 1.70 2.34 -30.51
CA THR A 101 0.44 1.57 -30.51
C THR A 101 0.03 1.13 -29.11
N ILE A 102 0.94 1.19 -28.13
CA ILE A 102 0.66 0.77 -26.75
C ILE A 102 -0.22 1.84 -26.08
N PRO A 103 -1.45 1.51 -25.63
CA PRO A 103 -2.44 2.54 -25.28
C PRO A 103 -2.04 3.47 -24.13
N TYR A 104 -1.34 2.94 -23.11
CA TYR A 104 -0.82 3.74 -22.00
C TYR A 104 0.69 3.92 -22.12
N LYS A 105 1.16 5.14 -21.82
CA LYS A 105 2.57 5.47 -21.73
C LYS A 105 3.25 4.68 -20.61
N TYR A 106 4.54 4.44 -20.79
CA TYR A 106 5.38 3.83 -19.77
C TYR A 106 5.27 4.55 -18.41
N SER A 107 5.03 3.79 -17.35
CA SER A 107 4.91 4.30 -16.00
C SER A 107 6.05 3.82 -15.11
N ARG A 108 6.82 4.75 -14.52
CA ARG A 108 7.93 4.41 -13.61
C ARG A 108 7.48 3.71 -12.32
N SER A 109 6.21 3.82 -11.95
CA SER A 109 5.68 3.14 -10.76
C SER A 109 5.52 1.63 -10.95
N GLY A 110 5.53 1.13 -12.20
CA GLY A 110 5.55 -0.30 -12.55
C GLY A 110 6.95 -0.76 -12.95
N HIS A 111 7.96 -0.43 -12.14
CA HIS A 111 9.37 -0.71 -12.45
C HIS A 111 9.71 -2.21 -12.40
N ALA A 112 10.83 -2.60 -13.01
CA ALA A 112 11.31 -3.99 -13.14
C ALA A 112 11.30 -4.81 -11.85
N LYS A 113 11.64 -4.19 -10.72
CA LYS A 113 11.76 -4.87 -9.42
C LYS A 113 10.45 -4.96 -8.63
N LEU A 114 9.35 -4.44 -9.16
CA LEU A 114 8.06 -4.46 -8.47
C LEU A 114 7.50 -5.90 -8.53
N GLY A 115 7.06 -6.45 -7.40
CA GLY A 115 6.56 -7.83 -7.30
C GLY A 115 5.61 -8.23 -8.44
N PRO A 116 4.45 -7.55 -8.60
CA PRO A 116 3.55 -7.75 -9.73
C PRO A 116 4.22 -7.68 -11.09
N MET A 117 5.14 -6.73 -11.30
CA MET A 117 5.84 -6.60 -12.58
C MET A 117 6.73 -7.82 -12.87
N VAL A 118 7.49 -8.28 -11.87
CA VAL A 118 8.31 -9.49 -12.00
C VAL A 118 7.41 -10.69 -12.30
N TRP A 119 6.30 -10.83 -11.58
CA TRP A 119 5.36 -11.94 -11.78
C TRP A 119 4.73 -11.93 -13.18
N LEU A 120 4.32 -10.77 -13.69
CA LEU A 120 3.79 -10.63 -15.06
C LEU A 120 4.83 -11.00 -16.13
N PHE A 121 6.12 -10.81 -15.86
CA PHE A 121 7.22 -11.15 -16.75
C PHE A 121 7.65 -12.62 -16.69
N GLU A 122 7.16 -13.40 -15.71
CA GLU A 122 7.52 -14.82 -15.59
C GLU A 122 6.80 -15.69 -16.60
N SER A 123 5.54 -15.36 -16.95
CA SER A 123 4.72 -16.21 -17.80
C SER A 123 3.60 -15.44 -18.50
N LEU A 124 3.33 -15.79 -19.75
CA LEU A 124 2.16 -15.33 -20.49
C LEU A 124 0.84 -15.72 -19.80
N SER A 125 0.79 -16.87 -19.13
CA SER A 125 -0.36 -17.26 -18.31
C SER A 125 -0.64 -16.26 -17.17
N ASN A 126 0.38 -15.68 -16.54
CA ASN A 126 0.21 -14.65 -15.50
C ASN A 126 -0.32 -13.34 -16.11
N TYR A 127 0.20 -12.97 -17.29
CA TYR A 127 -0.28 -11.82 -18.05
C TYR A 127 -1.76 -11.96 -18.40
N ARG A 128 -2.17 -13.12 -18.95
CA ARG A 128 -3.56 -13.44 -19.30
C ARG A 128 -4.47 -13.38 -18.08
N TRP A 129 -4.03 -13.93 -16.94
CA TRP A 129 -4.80 -13.85 -15.69
C TRP A 129 -5.04 -12.39 -15.27
N ALA A 130 -4.02 -11.54 -15.33
CA ALA A 130 -4.15 -10.13 -14.97
C ALA A 130 -5.03 -9.35 -15.96
N VAL A 131 -5.00 -9.68 -17.25
CA VAL A 131 -5.96 -9.16 -18.24
C VAL A 131 -7.39 -9.55 -17.87
N ALA A 132 -7.63 -10.84 -17.58
CA ALA A 132 -8.94 -11.34 -17.20
C ALA A 132 -9.47 -10.65 -15.94
N MET A 133 -8.64 -10.54 -14.90
CA MET A 133 -8.98 -9.86 -13.65
C MET A 133 -9.28 -8.37 -13.88
N GLY A 134 -8.50 -7.67 -14.71
CA GLY A 134 -8.75 -6.27 -15.05
C GLY A 134 -10.07 -6.05 -15.80
N LEU A 135 -10.42 -6.96 -16.72
CA LEU A 135 -11.71 -6.94 -17.43
C LEU A 135 -12.87 -7.23 -16.46
N ALA A 136 -12.72 -8.22 -15.59
CA ALA A 136 -13.70 -8.53 -14.55
C ALA A 136 -13.92 -7.33 -13.62
N LEU A 137 -12.85 -6.66 -13.17
CA LEU A 137 -12.95 -5.42 -12.40
C LEU A 137 -13.71 -4.31 -13.14
N SER A 138 -13.58 -4.22 -14.47
CA SER A 138 -14.33 -3.26 -15.27
C SER A 138 -15.83 -3.57 -15.28
N GLY A 139 -16.18 -4.86 -15.29
CA GLY A 139 -17.55 -5.35 -15.10
C GLY A 139 -18.09 -5.02 -13.70
N VAL A 140 -17.31 -5.32 -12.64
CA VAL A 140 -17.65 -4.98 -11.25
C VAL A 140 -17.87 -3.47 -11.09
N TYR A 141 -16.99 -2.66 -11.65
CA TYR A 141 -17.12 -1.20 -11.64
C TYR A 141 -18.46 -0.74 -12.24
N THR A 142 -18.80 -1.27 -13.42
CA THR A 142 -20.06 -0.95 -14.11
C THR A 142 -21.27 -1.33 -13.26
N ARG A 143 -21.26 -2.55 -12.67
CA ARG A 143 -22.33 -3.05 -11.80
C ARG A 143 -22.49 -2.21 -10.53
N ARG A 144 -21.40 -1.91 -9.82
CA ARG A 144 -21.44 -1.30 -8.48
C ARG A 144 -21.70 0.20 -8.48
N PHE A 145 -21.18 0.92 -9.47
CA PHE A 145 -21.23 2.38 -9.45
C PHE A 145 -22.25 2.95 -10.43
N GLY A 146 -23.03 2.11 -11.12
CA GLY A 146 -24.02 2.52 -12.12
C GLY A 146 -23.40 3.39 -13.23
N GLN A 147 -22.08 3.29 -13.42
CA GLN A 147 -21.34 4.10 -14.36
C GLN A 147 -21.28 3.39 -15.72
N LYS A 148 -21.14 4.18 -16.79
CA LYS A 148 -20.76 3.64 -18.10
C LYS A 148 -19.48 2.82 -17.94
N THR A 149 -19.28 1.86 -18.84
CA THR A 149 -18.04 1.08 -18.96
C THR A 149 -16.80 1.89 -18.63
N HIS A 150 -15.96 1.40 -17.71
CA HIS A 150 -14.74 2.08 -17.31
C HIS A 150 -13.90 2.40 -18.55
N LYS A 151 -13.40 3.63 -18.69
CA LYS A 151 -12.67 4.08 -19.90
C LYS A 151 -11.47 3.17 -20.23
N THR A 152 -10.84 2.63 -19.20
CA THR A 152 -9.70 1.70 -19.31
C THR A 152 -10.08 0.30 -19.81
N GLN A 153 -11.36 -0.08 -19.84
CA GLN A 153 -11.77 -1.39 -20.37
C GLN A 153 -11.27 -1.59 -21.81
N ARG A 154 -11.35 -0.55 -22.66
CA ARG A 154 -10.82 -0.60 -24.04
C ARG A 154 -9.31 -0.88 -24.09
N VAL A 155 -8.56 -0.41 -23.10
CA VAL A 155 -7.12 -0.70 -23.00
C VAL A 155 -6.89 -2.16 -22.64
N LEU A 156 -7.69 -2.70 -21.71
CA LEU A 156 -7.62 -4.11 -21.32
C LEU A 156 -8.05 -5.04 -22.47
N GLU A 157 -9.05 -4.65 -23.26
CA GLU A 157 -9.45 -5.36 -24.49
C GLU A 157 -8.33 -5.34 -25.54
N TRP A 158 -7.65 -4.20 -25.71
CA TRP A 158 -6.46 -4.13 -26.57
C TRP A 158 -5.36 -5.06 -26.07
N LEU A 159 -5.08 -5.07 -24.76
CA LEU A 159 -4.07 -5.93 -24.14
C LEU A 159 -4.43 -7.42 -24.30
N ARG A 160 -5.72 -7.78 -24.23
CA ARG A 160 -6.19 -9.14 -24.52
C ARG A 160 -5.96 -9.53 -25.99
N ALA A 161 -6.18 -8.60 -26.91
CA ALA A 161 -6.03 -8.85 -28.34
C ALA A 161 -4.56 -8.78 -28.83
N ASN A 162 -3.66 -8.19 -28.03
CA ASN A 162 -2.27 -7.99 -28.36
C ASN A 162 -1.40 -8.56 -27.23
N GLU A 163 -1.15 -9.86 -27.29
CA GLU A 163 -0.26 -10.51 -26.32
C GLU A 163 1.20 -10.12 -26.56
N PRO A 164 2.03 -10.01 -25.50
CA PRO A 164 3.44 -9.65 -25.64
C PRO A 164 4.23 -10.76 -26.34
N LEU A 165 4.78 -10.46 -27.51
CA LEU A 165 5.39 -11.45 -28.40
C LEU A 165 6.59 -12.16 -27.78
N ARG A 166 7.37 -11.50 -26.92
CA ARG A 166 8.59 -12.09 -26.33
C ARG A 166 8.38 -12.78 -24.98
N LEU A 167 7.15 -12.75 -24.45
CA LEU A 167 6.87 -13.36 -23.15
C LEU A 167 6.61 -14.86 -23.32
N ARG A 168 7.45 -15.68 -22.70
CA ARG A 168 7.29 -17.14 -22.71
C ARG A 168 6.07 -17.54 -21.89
N ASP A 169 5.41 -18.62 -22.28
CA ASP A 169 4.35 -19.24 -21.47
C ASP A 169 4.92 -20.46 -20.75
N VAL A 170 5.02 -20.38 -19.42
CA VAL A 170 5.49 -21.48 -18.56
C VAL A 170 4.38 -21.97 -17.64
N GLY A 171 3.12 -21.63 -17.96
CA GLY A 171 1.98 -21.85 -17.08
C GLY A 171 1.87 -20.80 -15.99
N PHE A 172 0.83 -20.90 -15.17
CA PHE A 172 0.58 -19.96 -14.08
C PHE A 172 1.62 -20.14 -12.97
N THR A 173 2.31 -19.07 -12.58
CA THR A 173 3.30 -19.09 -11.49
C THR A 173 2.76 -18.41 -10.24
N ARG A 174 3.38 -18.67 -9.09
CA ARG A 174 2.94 -18.11 -7.81
C ARG A 174 2.99 -16.57 -7.81
N PRO A 175 1.88 -15.87 -7.55
CA PRO A 175 1.86 -14.40 -7.45
C PRO A 175 2.86 -13.85 -6.44
N ARG A 176 3.58 -12.81 -6.84
CA ARG A 176 4.53 -12.12 -5.95
C ARG A 176 3.84 -11.10 -5.07
N LEU A 177 4.28 -11.04 -3.82
CA LEU A 177 3.70 -10.18 -2.79
C LEU A 177 4.27 -8.75 -2.88
N ALA A 178 3.42 -7.78 -3.22
CA ALA A 178 3.74 -6.35 -3.14
C ALA A 178 3.12 -5.71 -1.89
N MET A 179 3.53 -6.20 -0.72
CA MET A 179 3.08 -5.71 0.57
C MET A 179 4.21 -5.70 1.60
N PRO A 180 4.08 -4.92 2.68
CA PRO A 180 4.96 -5.03 3.85
C PRO A 180 5.05 -6.45 4.43
N GLU A 181 6.17 -6.77 5.08
CA GLU A 181 6.52 -8.12 5.55
C GLU A 181 5.50 -8.64 6.59
N GLU A 182 5.00 -7.76 7.44
CA GLU A 182 4.04 -8.06 8.50
C GLU A 182 2.70 -8.64 7.98
N TYR A 183 2.36 -8.37 6.73
CA TYR A 183 1.13 -8.88 6.11
C TYR A 183 1.35 -10.17 5.33
N LYS A 184 2.59 -10.59 5.13
CA LYS A 184 2.87 -11.87 4.47
C LYS A 184 2.50 -13.02 5.41
N HIS A 185 1.77 -13.98 4.88
CA HIS A 185 1.40 -15.18 5.63
C HIS A 185 2.65 -16.08 5.78
N PRO A 186 2.89 -16.71 6.96
CA PRO A 186 4.07 -17.54 7.18
C PRO A 186 4.23 -18.72 6.20
N SER A 187 3.12 -19.26 5.68
CA SER A 187 3.14 -20.30 4.64
C SER A 187 3.59 -19.80 3.26
N GLY A 188 3.73 -18.48 3.09
CA GLY A 188 3.97 -17.83 1.81
C GLY A 188 2.78 -17.88 0.85
N ASP A 189 1.58 -18.28 1.31
CA ASP A 189 0.37 -18.25 0.49
C ASP A 189 0.00 -16.81 0.06
N PRO A 190 -0.06 -16.52 -1.25
CA PRO A 190 -0.44 -15.21 -1.74
C PRO A 190 -1.82 -14.76 -1.30
N ILE A 191 -2.82 -15.64 -1.33
CA ILE A 191 -4.21 -15.29 -1.03
C ILE A 191 -4.36 -14.93 0.44
N ALA A 192 -3.87 -15.78 1.35
CA ALA A 192 -3.87 -15.48 2.77
C ALA A 192 -3.12 -14.16 3.08
N SER A 193 -2.00 -13.91 2.40
CA SER A 193 -1.23 -12.66 2.57
C SER A 193 -2.03 -11.42 2.13
N TYR A 194 -2.65 -11.45 0.94
CA TYR A 194 -3.43 -10.31 0.45
C TYR A 194 -4.73 -10.10 1.23
N ARG A 195 -5.41 -11.17 1.65
CA ARG A 195 -6.58 -11.08 2.53
C ARG A 195 -6.22 -10.49 3.90
N LYS A 196 -5.12 -10.96 4.50
CA LYS A 196 -4.55 -10.35 5.71
C LYS A 196 -4.21 -8.87 5.49
N TYR A 197 -3.61 -8.53 4.34
CA TYR A 197 -3.31 -7.14 4.01
C TYR A 197 -4.58 -6.28 3.92
N TYR A 198 -5.66 -6.81 3.33
CA TYR A 198 -6.97 -6.13 3.30
C TYR A 198 -7.53 -5.91 4.71
N VAL A 199 -7.58 -6.95 5.53
CA VAL A 199 -8.13 -6.89 6.89
C VAL A 199 -7.32 -5.91 7.76
N TYR A 200 -6.00 -6.03 7.78
CA TYR A 200 -5.20 -5.25 8.73
C TYR A 200 -4.93 -3.82 8.24
N ASP A 201 -4.66 -3.60 6.95
CA ASP A 201 -4.27 -2.27 6.43
C ASP A 201 -5.44 -1.50 5.81
N LYS A 202 -6.42 -2.21 5.23
CA LYS A 202 -7.48 -1.60 4.40
C LYS A 202 -8.82 -1.48 5.11
N HIS A 203 -9.02 -2.12 6.27
CA HIS A 203 -10.32 -2.12 6.97
C HIS A 203 -10.91 -0.73 7.24
N ARG A 204 -10.08 0.29 7.36
CA ARG A 204 -10.52 1.67 7.66
C ARG A 204 -11.36 2.31 6.57
N PHE A 205 -11.30 1.77 5.36
CA PHE A 205 -12.03 2.32 4.22
C PHE A 205 -12.63 1.26 3.29
N ALA A 206 -12.38 -0.01 3.59
CA ALA A 206 -12.85 -1.10 2.77
C ALA A 206 -14.35 -1.28 3.01
N GLU A 207 -15.11 -0.99 1.96
CA GLU A 207 -16.57 -1.06 1.94
C GLU A 207 -16.98 -1.81 0.67
N TRP A 208 -18.06 -2.58 0.76
CA TRP A 208 -18.68 -3.31 -0.34
C TRP A 208 -20.17 -2.96 -0.40
N PRO A 209 -20.84 -3.21 -1.53
CA PRO A 209 -22.30 -3.19 -1.56
C PRO A 209 -22.88 -4.18 -0.55
N GLU A 210 -24.12 -3.94 -0.14
CA GLU A 210 -24.83 -4.79 0.82
C GLU A 210 -24.83 -6.26 0.35
N GLY A 211 -24.47 -7.18 1.24
CA GLY A 211 -24.42 -8.61 0.96
C GLY A 211 -23.21 -9.10 0.14
N LEU A 212 -22.35 -8.19 -0.34
CA LEU A 212 -21.15 -8.56 -1.14
C LEU A 212 -19.84 -8.47 -0.34
N GLU A 213 -19.90 -8.13 0.94
CA GLU A 213 -18.71 -8.17 1.79
C GLU A 213 -18.22 -9.62 1.93
N PRO A 214 -16.94 -9.90 1.65
CA PRO A 214 -16.44 -11.27 1.72
C PRO A 214 -16.39 -11.79 3.15
N ALA A 215 -16.83 -13.03 3.37
CA ALA A 215 -16.84 -13.65 4.71
C ALA A 215 -15.47 -13.64 5.39
N TRP A 216 -14.39 -13.87 4.63
CA TRP A 216 -13.02 -13.83 5.15
C TRP A 216 -12.62 -12.45 5.67
N PHE A 217 -13.18 -11.38 5.10
CA PHE A 217 -12.91 -10.02 5.52
C PHE A 217 -13.66 -9.71 6.82
N THR A 218 -14.96 -10.03 6.87
CA THR A 218 -15.79 -9.86 8.07
C THR A 218 -15.21 -10.63 9.26
N GLN A 219 -14.84 -11.90 9.05
CA GLN A 219 -14.20 -12.74 10.08
C GLN A 219 -12.87 -12.14 10.54
N GLY A 220 -11.99 -11.77 9.60
CA GLY A 220 -10.71 -11.15 9.94
C GLY A 220 -10.86 -9.83 10.71
N VAL A 221 -11.87 -9.00 10.39
CA VAL A 221 -12.15 -7.77 11.15
C VAL A 221 -12.65 -8.08 12.56
N GLN A 222 -13.45 -9.13 12.76
CA GLN A 222 -13.86 -9.57 14.09
C GLN A 222 -12.66 -10.05 14.93
N GLU A 223 -11.75 -10.81 14.33
CA GLU A 223 -10.48 -11.20 14.97
C GLU A 223 -9.62 -9.99 15.34
N LEU A 224 -9.51 -9.02 14.43
CA LEU A 224 -8.80 -7.76 14.67
C LEU A 224 -9.39 -7.00 15.87
N LYS A 225 -10.72 -7.01 16.04
CA LYS A 225 -11.41 -6.43 17.20
C LYS A 225 -11.14 -7.23 18.48
N ALA A 226 -11.23 -8.55 18.42
CA ALA A 226 -10.97 -9.44 19.55
C ALA A 226 -9.53 -9.29 20.08
N GLN A 227 -8.56 -9.04 19.20
CA GLN A 227 -7.16 -8.79 19.54
C GLN A 227 -6.89 -7.37 20.06
N GLY A 228 -7.92 -6.50 20.16
CA GLY A 228 -7.76 -5.10 20.56
C GLY A 228 -7.00 -4.26 19.54
N LEU A 229 -6.90 -4.74 18.30
CA LEU A 229 -6.08 -4.18 17.25
C LEU A 229 -6.86 -3.19 16.36
N TYR A 230 -8.19 -3.33 16.28
CA TYR A 230 -9.05 -2.54 15.39
C TYR A 230 -8.91 -1.00 15.53
N ASN A 231 -8.88 -0.48 16.76
CA ASN A 231 -8.79 0.97 17.02
C ASN A 231 -7.35 1.48 17.16
N ASN A 232 -6.36 0.59 17.17
CA ASN A 232 -4.97 0.99 17.28
C ASN A 232 -4.51 1.55 15.93
N VAL A 233 -4.47 2.88 15.85
CA VAL A 233 -4.05 3.66 14.66
C VAL A 233 -2.67 3.20 14.14
N SER A 234 -1.88 2.56 14.99
CA SER A 234 -0.60 1.95 14.66
C SER A 234 -0.66 0.69 13.79
N ILE A 235 -1.84 0.16 13.41
CA ILE A 235 -1.96 -0.78 12.26
C ILE A 235 -1.87 -0.05 10.90
N ALA A 236 -1.22 1.12 10.94
CA ALA A 236 -0.26 1.53 9.94
C ALA A 236 1.00 1.98 10.70
N TYR A 237 1.94 1.07 10.97
CA TYR A 237 3.18 1.45 11.65
C TYR A 237 4.12 2.16 10.65
N PRO A 238 4.97 3.03 11.20
CA PRO A 238 4.85 4.46 11.07
C PRO A 238 5.03 4.92 9.61
N THR A 239 4.31 5.96 9.17
CA THR A 239 4.74 6.70 7.97
C THR A 239 6.25 6.95 8.10
N LYS A 240 7.03 6.84 7.01
CA LYS A 240 8.52 6.89 7.04
C LYS A 240 9.11 7.96 7.99
N LEU A 241 8.37 9.04 8.24
CA LEU A 241 8.60 10.06 9.27
C LEU A 241 8.72 9.53 10.71
N GLN A 242 7.79 8.70 11.21
CA GLN A 242 7.89 8.20 12.60
C GLN A 242 8.89 7.03 12.72
N ALA A 243 9.16 6.28 11.64
CA ALA A 243 10.29 5.33 11.59
C ALA A 243 11.63 6.07 11.68
N LYS A 244 11.75 7.22 10.99
CA LYS A 244 12.91 8.11 11.08
C LYS A 244 13.05 8.72 12.48
N ALA A 245 11.94 9.15 13.10
CA ALA A 245 11.93 9.69 14.46
C ALA A 245 12.35 8.64 15.50
N GLN A 246 11.87 7.40 15.40
CA GLN A 246 12.27 6.29 16.27
C GLN A 246 13.76 5.94 16.09
N LYS A 247 14.25 5.93 14.85
CA LYS A 247 15.67 5.70 14.55
C LYS A 247 16.55 6.84 15.10
N GLN A 248 16.09 8.09 15.01
CA GLN A 248 16.75 9.26 15.60
C GLN A 248 16.77 9.20 17.13
N GLN A 249 15.66 8.82 17.77
CA GLN A 249 15.60 8.63 19.22
C GLN A 249 16.51 7.48 19.69
N GLN A 250 16.57 6.36 18.96
CA GLN A 250 17.52 5.28 19.26
C GLN A 250 18.98 5.73 19.14
N GLN A 251 19.32 6.49 18.09
CA GLN A 251 20.65 7.06 17.92
C GLN A 251 21.01 8.07 19.02
N GLN A 252 20.05 8.90 19.47
CA GLN A 252 20.25 9.82 20.59
C GLN A 252 20.45 9.07 21.92
N ARG A 253 19.69 8.01 22.17
CA ARG A 253 19.87 7.16 23.37
C ARG A 253 21.20 6.41 23.36
N GLN A 254 21.66 5.96 22.20
CA GLN A 254 22.99 5.35 22.04
C GLN A 254 24.10 6.37 22.29
N LYS A 255 23.99 7.59 21.75
CA LYS A 255 24.94 8.69 22.02
C LYS A 255 24.99 9.09 23.50
N GLN A 256 23.85 9.06 24.20
CA GLN A 256 23.81 9.33 25.63
C GLN A 256 24.45 8.23 26.49
N LYS A 257 24.36 6.96 26.05
CA LYS A 257 25.05 5.84 26.71
C LYS A 257 26.57 5.84 26.50
N THR A 258 27.07 6.52 25.46
CA THR A 258 28.51 6.66 25.17
C THR A 258 29.13 7.94 25.76
N LEU A 259 28.36 8.79 26.45
CA LEU A 259 28.93 9.95 27.15
C LEU A 259 29.64 9.48 28.43
N PRO A 260 30.91 9.85 28.66
CA PRO A 260 31.63 9.47 29.86
C PRO A 260 30.97 10.09 31.09
N THR A 261 30.78 9.28 32.14
CA THR A 261 30.19 9.69 33.42
C THR A 261 30.96 10.91 33.97
N PRO A 262 30.28 11.97 34.42
CA PRO A 262 30.97 13.14 34.94
C PRO A 262 31.77 12.74 36.19
N VAL A 263 33.09 12.89 36.10
CA VAL A 263 34.01 12.65 37.23
C VAL A 263 33.62 13.61 38.35
N LYS A 264 33.16 13.06 39.49
CA LYS A 264 32.94 13.83 40.71
C LYS A 264 34.25 14.50 41.10
N ARG A 265 34.37 15.82 40.86
CA ARG A 265 35.51 16.62 41.34
C ARG A 265 35.51 16.56 42.87
N LYS A 266 36.48 15.85 43.43
CA LYS A 266 36.81 15.85 44.86
C LYS A 266 37.17 17.30 45.23
N ARG A 267 36.32 17.97 46.03
CA ARG A 267 36.67 19.26 46.64
C ARG A 267 37.87 19.02 47.56
N ARG A 268 39.02 19.60 47.21
CA ARG A 268 40.22 19.60 48.03
C ARG A 268 40.00 20.60 49.15
N ALA A 269 40.04 20.14 50.40
CA ALA A 269 40.07 20.99 51.57
C ALA A 269 41.48 21.59 51.68
N THR A 270 41.58 22.91 51.68
CA THR A 270 42.75 23.64 52.15
C THR A 270 42.26 24.57 53.25
N GLY A 271 42.69 24.27 54.48
CA GLY A 271 42.43 25.09 55.65
C GLY A 271 43.20 26.40 55.59
N GLY A 272 42.60 27.43 56.20
CA GLY A 272 43.18 28.73 56.45
C GLY A 272 42.24 29.45 57.41
N ALA A 273 42.66 29.53 58.66
CA ALA A 273 41.89 30.00 59.80
C ALA A 273 41.71 31.53 59.82
N ALA A 274 40.68 31.94 60.57
CA ALA A 274 40.61 33.09 61.49
C ALA A 274 39.37 33.96 61.24
N GLY A 275 38.61 34.18 62.32
CA GLY A 275 37.53 35.17 62.39
C GLY A 275 36.30 34.66 63.13
N GLU A 276 36.36 34.63 64.47
CA GLU A 276 35.17 34.58 65.33
C GLU A 276 34.22 35.74 65.01
N VAL A 277 32.91 35.51 65.14
CA VAL A 277 32.04 36.07 66.19
C VAL A 277 30.58 35.65 65.89
N LYS A 278 30.02 34.88 66.85
CA LYS A 278 28.67 34.93 67.47
C LYS A 278 27.56 35.71 66.72
N VAL A 279 26.32 35.22 66.60
CA VAL A 279 25.25 35.31 67.62
C VAL A 279 23.96 34.65 67.09
N GLU A 280 23.34 33.82 67.96
CA GLU A 280 21.91 33.53 68.24
C GLU A 280 20.84 33.34 67.14
N GLY A 281 19.86 32.48 67.46
CA GLY A 281 18.48 32.69 67.01
C GLY A 281 17.69 31.42 66.69
N ALA A 282 16.74 31.10 67.56
CA ALA A 282 15.82 29.96 67.50
C ALA A 282 14.82 30.01 66.32
N ALA A 283 14.25 28.84 65.97
CA ALA A 283 12.81 28.59 66.12
C ALA A 283 12.36 27.31 65.38
N GLU A 284 11.72 26.44 66.13
CA GLU A 284 10.94 25.27 65.72
C GLU A 284 9.52 25.71 65.29
N ILE A 285 8.98 25.24 64.15
CA ILE A 285 7.53 25.28 63.87
C ILE A 285 7.01 23.96 63.31
N LYS A 286 5.86 23.58 63.89
CA LYS A 286 5.16 22.31 63.97
C LYS A 286 4.31 21.92 62.74
N LYS A 287 4.04 20.60 62.71
CA LYS A 287 2.89 19.88 62.11
C LYS A 287 1.57 20.64 62.12
N THR A 288 0.72 20.37 61.12
CA THR A 288 -0.72 20.20 61.33
C THR A 288 -1.29 19.01 60.55
N ARG A 289 -2.29 18.37 61.16
CA ARG A 289 -3.01 17.16 60.77
C ARG A 289 -4.51 17.50 60.86
N ARG A 290 -5.30 17.19 59.84
CA ARG A 290 -6.78 17.05 59.83
C ARG A 290 -7.07 16.08 58.67
N GLY A 291 -7.85 14.98 58.75
CA GLY A 291 -9.01 14.65 59.57
C GLY A 291 -10.28 14.83 58.71
N GLY A 292 -10.84 13.77 58.10
CA GLY A 292 -12.06 13.86 57.29
C GLY A 292 -12.59 12.51 56.79
N LYS A 293 -13.82 12.19 57.16
CA LYS A 293 -14.57 10.92 57.05
C LYS A 293 -14.97 10.50 55.61
N GLY A 294 -14.93 9.19 55.37
CA GLY A 294 -16.01 8.31 54.90
C GLY A 294 -16.86 8.67 53.67
N HIS A 295 -16.85 7.78 52.66
CA HIS A 295 -18.05 7.13 52.11
C HIS A 295 -17.63 6.06 51.07
N GLN A 296 -18.21 4.86 51.19
CA GLN A 296 -18.16 3.81 50.17
C GLN A 296 -19.12 4.15 49.02
N PRO A 297 -18.86 3.74 47.77
CA PRO A 297 -19.91 3.58 46.78
C PRO A 297 -20.46 2.15 46.82
N THR A 298 -21.77 2.10 46.93
CA THR A 298 -22.65 0.94 47.03
C THR A 298 -22.72 0.13 45.74
N THR A 299 -22.94 -1.16 45.93
CA THR A 299 -23.33 -2.14 44.93
C THR A 299 -24.75 -1.87 44.43
N ALA A 300 -24.91 -1.63 43.12
CA ALA A 300 -26.22 -1.67 42.48
C ALA A 300 -26.40 -3.00 41.75
N ARG A 301 -27.27 -3.84 42.33
CA ARG A 301 -27.74 -5.11 41.81
C ARG A 301 -29.01 -4.85 40.98
N ARG A 302 -29.10 -5.54 39.83
CA ARG A 302 -30.32 -6.06 39.18
C ARG A 302 -31.24 -5.07 38.43
N ALA A 303 -31.32 -5.28 37.11
CA ALA A 303 -32.60 -5.42 36.42
C ALA A 303 -32.43 -6.44 35.29
N ALA A 304 -33.12 -7.57 35.44
CA ALA A 304 -33.27 -8.59 34.41
C ALA A 304 -34.39 -8.15 33.46
N ALA A 305 -34.15 -8.19 32.16
CA ALA A 305 -35.17 -8.05 31.13
C ALA A 305 -35.32 -9.39 30.40
N SER A 306 -36.43 -10.07 30.66
CA SER A 306 -36.95 -11.20 29.90
C SER A 306 -37.81 -10.69 28.72
N PRO A 307 -38.11 -11.53 27.71
CA PRO A 307 -38.22 -11.10 26.33
C PRO A 307 -39.57 -10.47 25.99
N THR A 308 -39.53 -9.35 25.30
CA THR A 308 -40.71 -8.73 24.69
C THR A 308 -41.20 -9.54 23.51
N THR A 309 -42.49 -9.82 23.60
CA THR A 309 -43.38 -10.47 22.65
C THR A 309 -43.40 -9.78 21.29
N LEU A 310 -43.31 -10.58 20.23
CA LEU A 310 -43.54 -10.14 18.85
C LEU A 310 -45.00 -9.68 18.64
N PRO A 311 -45.25 -8.62 17.85
CA PRO A 311 -46.58 -8.11 17.57
C PRO A 311 -47.41 -9.09 16.70
N LYS A 312 -48.72 -9.13 16.96
CA LYS A 312 -49.70 -10.09 16.40
C LYS A 312 -49.95 -9.98 14.87
N SER A 313 -49.19 -9.20 14.10
CA SER A 313 -49.35 -9.13 12.64
C SER A 313 -48.42 -10.04 11.83
N THR A 314 -47.51 -10.78 12.47
CA THR A 314 -46.58 -11.70 11.79
C THR A 314 -46.97 -13.19 11.87
N ARG A 315 -48.07 -13.53 12.56
CA ARG A 315 -48.58 -14.91 12.66
C ARG A 315 -49.42 -15.38 11.47
N THR A 316 -49.82 -14.48 10.58
CA THR A 316 -50.67 -14.82 9.42
C THR A 316 -49.85 -15.10 8.15
N LEU A 317 -48.59 -14.67 8.06
CA LEU A 317 -47.75 -14.92 6.89
C LEU A 317 -47.02 -16.28 6.95
N LEU A 318 -46.75 -16.81 8.15
CA LEU A 318 -46.04 -18.10 8.34
C LEU A 318 -46.92 -19.34 8.14
N ARG A 319 -48.25 -19.20 8.09
CA ARG A 319 -49.18 -20.30 7.75
C ARG A 319 -49.48 -20.42 6.24
N SER A 320 -49.13 -19.40 5.46
CA SER A 320 -49.30 -19.36 3.99
C SER A 320 -48.17 -20.07 3.25
N VAL A 321 -46.94 -20.03 3.79
CA VAL A 321 -45.76 -20.64 3.15
C VAL A 321 -45.66 -22.15 3.43
N ALA A 322 -46.11 -22.63 4.59
CA ALA A 322 -46.06 -24.06 4.92
C ALA A 322 -46.99 -24.93 4.04
N ARG A 323 -48.13 -24.40 3.57
CA ARG A 323 -49.04 -25.14 2.66
C ARG A 323 -48.59 -25.18 1.20
N ARG A 324 -47.57 -24.41 0.81
CA ARG A 324 -46.99 -24.45 -0.55
C ARG A 324 -45.71 -25.27 -0.66
N LEU A 325 -45.22 -25.84 0.44
CA LEU A 325 -44.02 -26.70 0.46
C LEU A 325 -44.28 -28.13 0.95
N GLY A 326 -45.54 -28.52 1.18
CA GLY A 326 -45.89 -29.93 1.45
C GLY A 326 -45.24 -30.53 2.70
N LEU A 327 -45.17 -29.75 3.80
CA LEU A 327 -44.82 -30.23 5.14
C LEU A 327 -46.00 -30.06 6.10
#